data_AF-A0A662RX80-F1
#
_entry.id   AF-A0A662RX80-F1
#
_cell.length_a   1.000
_cell.length_b   1.000
_cell.length_c   1.000
_cell.angle_alpha   90.00
_cell.angle_beta   90.00
_cell.angle_gamma   90.00
#
_symmetry.space_group_name_H-M   'P 1'
#
loop_
_entity.id
_entity.type
_entity.pdbx_description
1 polymer ?
#
loop_
_entity_poly.entity_id
_entity_poly.type
_entity_poly.pdbx_seq_one_letter_code
_entity_poly.pdbx_strand_id
1 'polypeptide(L)' 'MTVCPVRAIELVEESVPAITYSAKTHTSIVRRVAKVNESICMGCGNCAGSCPSSAISLNCFKDKQIYPQIDLAS' A
#
# COMPACT_ATOMS: atom_id res chain seq x y z
N MET A 1 -0.75 -9.65 -14.61
CA MET A 1 -1.77 -10.47 -13.91
C MET A 1 -1.22 -11.17 -12.68
N THR A 2 0.08 -11.10 -12.39
CA THR A 2 0.76 -11.94 -11.37
C THR A 2 0.47 -11.58 -9.92
N VAL A 3 0.01 -10.36 -9.62
CA VAL A 3 -0.23 -9.92 -8.23
C VAL A 3 -1.69 -9.56 -7.96
N CYS A 4 -2.37 -8.89 -8.88
CA CYS A 4 -3.78 -8.52 -8.72
C CYS A 4 -4.65 -9.26 -9.75
N PRO A 5 -5.61 -10.11 -9.32
CA PRO A 5 -6.45 -10.89 -10.23
C PRO A 5 -7.37 -10.00 -11.08
N VAL A 6 -7.80 -8.86 -10.53
CA VAL A 6 -8.69 -7.88 -11.17
C VAL A 6 -7.95 -6.67 -11.76
N ARG A 7 -6.60 -6.69 -11.72
CA ARG A 7 -5.76 -5.58 -12.21
C ARG A 7 -6.14 -4.21 -11.65
N ALA A 8 -6.46 -4.12 -10.37
CA ALA A 8 -6.81 -2.88 -9.69
C ALA A 8 -5.64 -1.92 -9.43
N ILE A 9 -4.42 -2.21 -9.93
CA ILE A 9 -3.21 -1.43 -9.62
C ILE A 9 -2.66 -0.82 -10.90
N GLU A 10 -2.53 0.50 -10.91
CA GLU A 10 -2.04 1.30 -12.04
C GLU A 10 -0.82 2.14 -11.63
N LEU A 11 0.10 2.39 -12.55
CA LEU A 11 1.27 3.25 -12.31
C LEU A 11 0.95 4.67 -12.77
N VAL A 12 0.99 5.62 -11.84
CA VAL A 12 0.74 7.04 -12.10
C VAL A 12 1.98 7.86 -11.78
N GLU A 13 2.15 8.99 -12.45
CA GLU A 13 3.20 9.95 -12.14
C GLU A 13 2.65 10.99 -11.17
N GLU A 14 3.26 11.06 -9.98
CA GLU A 14 2.79 11.96 -8.91
C GLU A 14 3.96 12.70 -8.29
N SER A 15 3.73 13.96 -7.92
CA SER A 15 4.69 14.79 -7.21
C SER A 15 4.71 14.41 -5.73
N VAL A 16 5.72 13.66 -5.30
CA VAL A 16 5.86 13.22 -3.91
C VAL A 16 6.88 14.07 -3.16
N PRO A 17 6.65 14.38 -1.86
CA PRO A 17 7.60 15.13 -1.06
C PRO A 17 8.87 14.31 -0.83
N ALA A 18 10.02 14.81 -1.31
CA ALA A 18 11.31 14.18 -1.08
C ALA A 18 11.98 14.73 0.18
N ILE A 19 11.97 13.96 1.25
CA ILE A 19 12.83 14.21 2.42
C ILE A 19 14.22 13.67 2.10
N THR A 20 15.22 14.56 2.10
CA THR A 20 16.64 14.16 2.01
C THR A 20 17.24 14.17 3.42
N TYR A 21 18.25 13.32 3.65
CA TYR A 21 18.86 13.03 4.97
C TYR A 21 19.35 14.27 5.77
N SER A 22 19.44 15.46 5.16
CA SER A 22 19.93 16.68 5.84
C SER A 22 19.08 17.94 5.61
N ALA A 23 18.03 17.88 4.78
CA ALA A 23 17.16 19.01 4.52
C ALA A 23 15.70 18.58 4.61
N LYS A 24 15.00 19.07 5.65
CA LYS A 24 13.53 19.09 5.72
C LYS A 24 13.01 20.11 4.71
N THR A 25 13.15 19.84 3.41
CA THR A 25 12.70 20.75 2.35
C THR A 25 11.61 20.09 1.53
N HIS A 26 10.55 20.87 1.29
CA HIS A 26 9.42 20.56 0.40
C HIS A 26 9.86 20.56 -1.08
N THR A 27 10.85 19.75 -1.46
CA THR A 27 11.14 19.51 -2.88
C THR A 27 10.22 18.39 -3.35
N SER A 28 9.21 18.75 -4.13
CA SER A 28 8.32 17.83 -4.81
C SER A 28 9.01 17.27 -6.04
N ILE A 29 9.30 15.96 -6.03
CA ILE A 29 9.86 15.27 -7.20
C ILE A 29 8.79 14.40 -7.84
N VAL A 30 8.83 14.30 -9.17
CA VAL A 30 7.93 13.42 -9.90
C VAL A 30 8.46 12.00 -9.80
N ARG A 31 7.65 11.10 -9.24
CA ARG A 31 7.94 9.67 -9.21
C ARG A 31 6.76 8.88 -9.78
N ARG A 32 7.08 7.74 -10.37
CA ARG A 32 6.07 6.73 -10.69
C ARG A 32 5.68 6.00 -9.41
N VAL A 33 4.41 6.12 -9.03
CA VAL A 33 3.82 5.47 -7.86
C VAL A 33 2.72 4.52 -8.29
N ALA A 34 2.55 3.43 -7.56
CA ALA A 34 1.44 2.50 -7.78
C ALA A 34 0.20 3.00 -7.05
N LYS A 35 -0.91 3.17 -7.76
CA LYS A 35 -2.20 3.60 -7.23
C LYS A 35 -3.23 2.49 -7.39
N VAL A 36 -4.01 2.27 -6.35
CA VAL A 36 -5.07 1.26 -6.34
C VAL A 36 -6.38 1.92 -6.71
N ASN A 37 -7.11 1.35 -7.68
CA ASN A 37 -8.47 1.74 -7.99
C ASN A 37 -9.44 1.02 -7.04
N GLU A 38 -9.94 1.75 -6.05
CA GLU A 38 -10.83 1.22 -5.02
C GLU A 38 -12.15 0.69 -5.57
N SER A 39 -12.64 1.20 -6.70
CA SER A 39 -13.93 0.79 -7.28
C SER A 39 -13.95 -0.66 -7.78
N ILE A 40 -12.78 -1.20 -8.14
CA ILE A 40 -12.61 -2.58 -8.63
C ILE A 40 -11.77 -3.44 -7.67
N CYS A 41 -11.25 -2.84 -6.60
CA CYS A 41 -10.47 -3.56 -5.60
C CYS A 41 -11.39 -4.40 -4.71
N MET A 42 -11.24 -5.73 -4.76
CA MET A 42 -12.02 -6.64 -3.92
C MET A 42 -11.39 -6.89 -2.53
N GLY A 43 -10.21 -6.33 -2.24
CA GLY A 43 -9.56 -6.48 -0.93
C GLY A 43 -8.89 -7.84 -0.67
N CYS A 44 -8.51 -8.61 -1.70
CA CYS A 44 -7.88 -9.93 -1.55
C CYS A 44 -6.50 -9.94 -0.86
N GLY A 45 -5.82 -8.79 -0.76
CA GLY A 45 -4.59 -8.64 0.01
C GLY A 45 -3.29 -9.13 -0.60
N ASN A 46 -3.32 -9.81 -1.75
CA ASN A 46 -2.10 -10.35 -2.38
C ASN A 46 -1.05 -9.27 -2.70
N CYS A 47 -1.48 -8.06 -3.10
CA CYS A 47 -0.59 -6.94 -3.35
C CYS A 47 0.05 -6.34 -2.09
N ALA A 48 -0.64 -6.40 -0.95
CA ALA A 48 -0.08 -5.93 0.32
C ALA A 48 1.04 -6.88 0.80
N GLY A 49 0.85 -8.18 0.66
CA GLY A 49 1.86 -9.19 1.03
C GLY A 49 3.07 -9.26 0.09
N SER A 50 2.88 -8.94 -1.20
CA SER A 50 3.97 -8.99 -2.19
C SER A 50 4.76 -7.69 -2.33
N CYS A 51 4.35 -6.61 -1.65
CA CYS A 51 4.96 -5.29 -1.83
C CYS A 51 6.33 -5.23 -1.14
N PRO A 52 7.45 -5.13 -1.86
CA PRO A 52 8.78 -5.12 -1.23
C PRO A 52 9.03 -3.84 -0.42
N SER A 53 8.34 -2.75 -0.74
CA SER A 53 8.41 -1.48 -0.01
C SER A 53 7.40 -1.39 1.13
N SER A 54 6.54 -2.41 1.31
CA SER A 54 5.44 -2.41 2.30
C SER A 54 4.57 -1.15 2.27
N ALA A 55 4.45 -0.51 1.09
CA ALA A 55 3.75 0.77 0.94
C ALA A 55 2.22 0.62 0.85
N ILE A 56 1.70 -0.60 0.70
CA ILE A 56 0.28 -0.90 0.51
C ILE A 56 -0.26 -1.55 1.79
N SER A 57 -1.40 -1.05 2.28
CA SER A 57 -2.11 -1.60 3.45
C SER A 57 -3.58 -1.89 3.12
N LEU A 58 -4.18 -2.88 3.78
CA LEU A 58 -5.61 -3.17 3.69
C LEU A 58 -6.36 -2.49 4.84
N ASN A 59 -7.49 -1.83 4.54
CA ASN A 59 -8.23 -1.06 5.55
C ASN A 59 -8.88 -1.89 6.67
N CYS A 60 -9.08 -3.20 6.48
CA CYS A 60 -9.83 -4.07 7.40
C CYS A 60 -8.99 -5.17 8.08
N PHE A 61 -7.67 -5.15 7.90
CA PHE A 61 -6.72 -6.07 8.55
C PHE A 61 -5.73 -5.26 9.39
N LYS A 62 -6.24 -4.32 10.17
CA LYS A 62 -5.39 -3.57 11.09
C LYS A 62 -5.02 -4.48 12.25
N ASP A 63 -3.81 -4.33 12.78
CA ASP A 63 -3.27 -5.10 13.90
C ASP A 63 -4.25 -5.24 15.08
N LYS A 64 -5.01 -4.17 15.36
CA LYS A 64 -6.05 -4.12 16.40
C LYS A 64 -7.20 -5.13 16.21
N GLN A 65 -7.39 -5.64 14.99
CA GLN A 65 -8.43 -6.63 14.65
C GLN A 65 -7.88 -8.06 14.64
N ILE A 66 -6.56 -8.24 14.40
CA ILE A 66 -5.94 -9.56 14.24
C ILE A 66 -5.51 -10.15 15.59
N TYR A 67 -4.81 -9.38 16.42
CA TYR A 67 -4.34 -9.84 17.74
C TYR A 67 -5.44 -10.45 18.63
N PRO A 68 -6.64 -9.86 18.79
CA PRO A 68 -7.68 -10.47 19.61
C PRO A 68 -8.18 -11.83 19.09
N GLN A 69 -8.03 -12.12 17.78
CA GLN A 69 -8.41 -13.42 17.22
C GLN A 69 -7.39 -14.52 17.55
N ILE A 70 -6.13 -14.15 17.77
CA ILE A 70 -5.05 -15.09 18.14
C ILE A 70 -5.16 -15.43 19.63
N ASP A 71 -5.39 -14.44 20.48
CA ASP A 71 -5.51 -14.61 21.94
C ASP A 71 -6.76 -15.42 22.35
N LEU A 72 -7.82 -15.42 21.54
CA LEU A 72 -9.02 -16.24 21.78
C LEU A 72 -8.83 -17.73 21.41
N ALA A 73 -7.81 -18.05 20.62
CA ALA A 73 -7.54 -19.40 20.12
C ALA A 73 -6.50 -20.16 20.96
N SER A 74 -5.93 -19.54 21.99
CA SER A 74 -4.96 -20.12 22.94
C SER A 74 -5.59 -20.55 24.25
#